data_AF-A0A9W5TXR0-F1
#
_entry.id   AF-A0A9W5TXR0-F1
#
_cell.length_a   1.000
_cell.length_b   1.000
_cell.length_c   1.000
_cell.angle_alpha   90.00
_cell.angle_beta   90.00
_cell.angle_gamma   90.00
#
_symmetry.space_group_name_H-M   'P 1'
#
loop_
_entity.id
_entity.type
_entity.pdbx_description
1 polymer ?
#
loop_
_entity_poly.entity_id
_entity_poly.type
_entity_poly.pdbx_seq_one_letter_code
_entity_poly.pdbx_strand_id
1 'polypeptide(L)' 'MYLNALPTLSPAAIMAKIKGVTSKKLRDEFPHLQHLPSLWTCSCFVSTAGNVSSATIKRYVEQQKTKG' A
#
# COMPACT_ATOMS: atom_id res chain seq x y z
N MET A 1 -4.43 -3.95 5.11
CA MET A 1 -3.82 -3.69 6.43
C MET A 1 -4.80 -2.84 7.23
N TYR A 2 -5.04 -3.18 8.49
CA TYR A 2 -5.78 -2.32 9.42
C TYR A 2 -4.78 -1.54 10.27
N LEU A 3 -4.95 -0.23 10.39
CA LEU A 3 -4.03 0.66 11.08
C LEU A 3 -4.82 1.55 12.04
N ASN A 4 -4.41 1.55 13.31
CA ASN A 4 -4.80 2.59 14.26
C ASN A 4 -3.67 3.63 14.28
N ALA A 5 -3.99 4.88 13.99
CA ALA A 5 -3.03 5.98 13.91
C ALA A 5 -3.64 7.26 14.48
N LEU A 6 -2.78 8.14 15.00
CA LEU A 6 -3.19 9.44 15.47
C LEU A 6 -3.79 10.26 14.32
N PRO A 7 -4.85 11.06 14.56
CA PRO A 7 -5.50 11.87 13.52
C PRO A 7 -4.57 12.95 12.94
N THR A 8 -3.48 13.26 13.64
CA THR A 8 -2.42 14.18 13.19
C THR A 8 -1.55 13.59 12.08
N LEU A 9 -1.57 12.27 11.89
CA LEU A 9 -0.78 11.59 10.86
C LEU A 9 -1.62 11.44 9.59
N SER A 10 -1.17 12.06 8.50
CA SER A 10 -1.84 11.89 7.21
C SER A 10 -1.71 10.44 6.72
N PRO A 11 -2.80 9.83 6.21
CA PRO A 11 -2.73 8.47 5.68
C PRO A 11 -1.72 8.29 4.54
N ALA A 12 -1.54 9.33 3.72
CA ALA A 12 -0.53 9.35 2.66
C ALA A 12 0.89 9.25 3.22
N ALA A 13 1.23 9.98 4.28
CA ALA A 13 2.53 9.90 4.92
C ALA A 13 2.78 8.53 5.57
N ILE A 14 1.75 7.95 6.18
CA ILE A 14 1.83 6.59 6.75
C ILE A 14 2.13 5.58 5.63
N MET A 15 1.36 5.62 4.54
CA MET A 15 1.56 4.71 3.41
C MET A 15 2.91 4.90 2.71
N ALA A 16 3.40 6.13 2.62
CA ALA A 16 4.73 6.41 2.07
C ALA A 16 5.83 5.74 2.92
N LYS A 17 5.75 5.86 4.25
CA LYS A 17 6.70 5.19 5.15
C LYS A 17 6.63 3.67 5.03
N ILE A 18 5.42 3.11 5.05
CA ILE A 18 5.22 1.66 4.95
C ILE A 18 5.82 1.13 3.65
N LYS A 19 5.43 1.70 2.50
CA LYS A 19 5.91 1.28 1.18
C LYS A 19 7.42 1.48 1.02
N GLY A 20 7.96 2.59 1.52
CA GLY A 20 9.40 2.87 1.45
C GLY A 20 10.23 1.87 2.25
N VAL A 21 9.86 1.63 3.50
CA VAL A 21 10.58 0.69 4.39
C VAL A 21 10.48 -0.73 3.86
N THR A 22 9.30 -1.18 3.43
CA THR A 22 9.14 -2.53 2.89
C THR A 22 9.87 -2.69 1.55
N SER A 23 9.86 -1.67 0.69
CA SER A 23 10.62 -1.71 -0.56
C SER A 23 12.12 -1.84 -0.33
N LYS A 24 12.65 -1.15 0.69
CA LYS A 24 14.07 -1.26 1.03
C LYS A 24 14.41 -2.66 1.53
N LYS A 25 13.69 -3.13 2.56
CA LYS A 25 13.93 -4.46 3.15
C LYS A 25 13.83 -5.58 2.12
N LEU A 26 12.83 -5.54 1.23
CA LEU A 26 12.67 -6.56 0.19
C LEU A 26 13.77 -6.52 -0.86
N ARG A 27 14.32 -5.34 -1.20
CA ARG A 27 15.46 -5.25 -2.13
C ARG A 27 16.78 -5.67 -1.50
N ASP A 28 16.91 -5.53 -0.18
CA ASP A 28 18.06 -6.02 0.58
C ASP A 28 18.01 -7.55 0.69
N GLU A 29 16.83 -8.14 0.90
CA GLU A 29 16.63 -9.60 1.03
C GLU A 29 16.59 -10.32 -0.33
N PHE A 30 16.06 -9.67 -1.37
CA PHE A 30 15.92 -10.22 -2.71
C PHE A 30 16.63 -9.32 -3.74
N PRO A 31 17.95 -9.52 -3.96
CA PRO A 31 18.74 -8.68 -4.86
C PRO A 31 18.21 -8.62 -6.29
N HIS A 32 17.55 -9.69 -6.75
CA HIS A 32 16.92 -9.72 -8.07
C HIS A 32 15.78 -8.71 -8.20
N LEU A 33 15.24 -8.10 -7.14
CA LEU A 33 14.22 -7.05 -7.21
C LEU A 33 14.79 -5.64 -7.42
N GLN A 34 16.12 -5.48 -7.40
CA GLN A 34 16.78 -4.17 -7.54
C GLN A 34 16.63 -3.57 -8.95
N HIS A 35 16.40 -4.41 -9.97
CA HIS A 35 16.16 -3.93 -11.35
C HIS A 35 14.82 -3.20 -11.52
N LEU A 36 13.88 -3.37 -10.59
CA LEU A 36 12.56 -2.73 -10.66
C LEU A 36 12.67 -1.26 -10.21
N PRO A 37 12.21 -0.29 -11.02
CA PRO A 37 12.28 1.13 -10.66
C PRO A 37 11.44 1.44 -9.41
N SER A 38 10.27 0.81 -9.26
CA SER A 38 9.46 0.86 -8.04
C SER A 38 8.87 -0.50 -7.72
N LEU A 39 8.93 -0.90 -6.45
CA LEU A 39 8.32 -2.15 -5.98
C LEU A 39 6.81 -1.99 -5.72
N TRP A 40 6.37 -0.77 -5.41
CA TRP A 40 4.97 -0.48 -5.11
C TRP A 40 4.41 0.53 -6.10
N THR A 41 3.11 0.44 -6.39
CA THR A 41 2.42 1.48 -7.15
C THR A 41 2.36 2.80 -6.36
N CYS A 42 2.35 3.94 -7.07
CA CYS A 42 2.22 5.25 -6.43
C CYS A 42 0.85 5.45 -5.75
N SER A 43 -0.15 4.63 -6.07
CA SER A 43 -1.50 4.70 -5.52
C SER A 43 -1.66 3.89 -4.23
N CYS A 44 -2.38 4.43 -3.26
CA CYS A 44 -2.86 3.68 -2.10
C CYS A 44 -4.35 3.96 -1.89
N PHE A 45 -5.10 2.91 -1.55
CA PHE A 45 -6.48 3.05 -1.09
C PHE A 45 -6.50 3.10 0.42
N VAL A 46 -7.11 4.17 0.95
CA VAL A 46 -7.32 4.35 2.38
C VAL A 46 -8.80 4.57 2.57
N SER A 47 -9.38 3.81 3.49
CA SER A 47 -10.76 4.01 3.93
C SER A 47 -10.75 4.03 5.46
N THR A 48 -11.50 4.97 6.04
CA THR A 48 -11.71 5.02 7.48
C THR A 48 -12.49 3.79 7.90
N ALA A 49 -12.04 3.12 8.95
CA ALA A 49 -12.71 1.93 9.42
C ALA A 49 -13.71 2.24 10.54
N GLY A 50 -14.98 2.41 10.15
CA GLY A 50 -16.13 1.81 10.84
C GLY A 50 -16.66 0.67 9.97
N ASN A 51 -17.30 -0.38 10.55
CA ASN A 51 -17.75 -1.64 9.92
C ASN A 51 -17.40 -1.81 8.41
N VAL A 52 -16.10 -1.96 8.09
CA VAL A 52 -15.65 -2.04 6.69
C VAL A 52 -15.93 -3.46 6.21
N SER A 53 -16.85 -3.60 5.24
CA SER A 53 -17.20 -4.90 4.70
C SER A 53 -16.14 -5.38 3.69
N SER A 54 -15.89 -6.68 3.68
CA SER A 54 -15.01 -7.35 2.72
C SER A 54 -15.36 -7.06 1.26
N ALA A 55 -16.64 -6.77 0.98
CA ALA A 55 -17.15 -6.40 -0.33
C ALA A 55 -16.50 -5.13 -0.89
N THR A 56 -16.24 -4.12 -0.05
CA THR A 56 -15.59 -2.87 -0.48
C THR A 56 -14.15 -3.09 -0.92
N ILE A 57 -13.41 -3.95 -0.20
CA ILE A 57 -12.02 -4.30 -0.54
C ILE A 57 -11.99 -5.04 -1.87
N LYS A 58 -12.88 -6.02 -2.06
CA LYS A 58 -12.96 -6.83 -3.28
C LYS A 58 -13.23 -5.96 -4.51
N ARG A 59 -14.21 -5.05 -4.41
CA ARG A 59 -14.55 -4.10 -5.50
C ARG A 59 -13.37 -3.21 -5.87
N TYR A 60 -12.59 -2.74 -4.89
CA TYR A 60 -11.41 -1.93 -5.19
C TYR A 60 -10.34 -2.72 -5.97
N VAL A 61 -10.06 -3.96 -5.56
CA VAL A 61 -9.09 -4.83 -6.24
C VAL A 61 -9.51 -5.11 -7.68
N GLU A 62 -10.79 -5.41 -7.90
CA GLU A 62 -11.36 -5.65 -9.24
C GLU A 62 -11.30 -4.41 -10.15
N GLN A 63 -11.37 -3.20 -9.57
CA GLN A 63 -11.28 -1.94 -10.31
C GLN A 63 -9.85 -1.53 -10.65
N GLN A 64 -8.83 -2.11 -10.00
CA GLN A 64 -7.45 -1.90 -10.39
C GLN A 64 -7.17 -2.69 -11.67
N LYS A 65 -7.41 -2.06 -12.82
CA LYS A 65 -7.03 -2.61 -14.13
C LYS A 65 -5.53 -2.87 -14.16
N THR A 66 -5.15 -4.12 -14.42
CA THR A 66 -3.78 -4.49 -14.75
C THR A 66 -3.40 -3.74 -16.03
N LYS A 67 -2.45 -2.80 -15.94
CA LYS A 67 -1.89 -2.17 -17.13
C LYS A 67 -1.20 -3.27 -17.96
N GLY A 68 -1.72 -3.51 -19.16
CA GLY A 68 -0.96 -4.15 -20.24
C GLY A 68 0.09 -3.19 -20.76
#